data_AF-A0A2G5EKK1-F1
#
_entry.id   AF-A0A2G5EKK1-F1
#
_cell.length_a   1.000
_cell.length_b   1.000
_cell.length_c   1.000
_cell.angle_alpha   90.00
_cell.angle_beta   90.00
_cell.angle_gamma   90.00
#
_symmetry.space_group_name_H-M   'P 1'
#
loop_
_entity.id
_entity.type
_entity.pdbx_description
1 polymer ?
#
loop_
_entity_poly.entity_id
_entity_poly.type
_entity_poly.pdbx_seq_one_letter_code
_entity_poly.pdbx_strand_id
1 'polypeptide(L)'
;MAFVSNFYSSSSTTTLKSDKHLTRTTRSLSTSTISSISRFFHKDSISFFPIRLNNIKPNQSVAKEVSSELSKIGSGVHLEKKGLEKDSEVLWQRYVDWLYQHKDLGLYIDVSRVGFTEEFCEEMEPRFQKAFKAMEDLEKGAIANPDEGRMVGHYWLRDPLRAPNSSLRLKIESTNESICKFADDVISGKISSPAGRFTQILSVGIGGSALGPQFVAEALAPDNPPLKIRFIDNTDPAGIDHQIAQLGPELATTLVIVISKSGGTPETRNGLLEVQKAFREAGLNFSKQGVAITQENSLLDNTARIERWVARFPMFDWVGGRTSEMSAVGLLPAALQGINIREMLAGAKLMDEANRSTVDMVVLPYKDSLLLFSRYLQQLVMESLGKEFDLDGNRVNQGLSVYGNKGSTDQHAYIQQLRDGVHNFFVTFIEVLRDRPPGHDWELEPGVTCGDYLFGMLQGTRSALYSNDRESITVTVQEVTPRSVGALIALYERAVGIYASIVNINAYHQPGVEAGKKAAGEVLALQKRVLSVLNAASCKDPVEPLTLEEVADRCHSPEQIEMIYKIIAHMAANDRAIIAEGSCGSPRSIKVFLGECIVEDMYD
;
A
#
# COMPACT_ATOMS: atom_id res chain seq x y z
N MET A 1 22.29 -49.65 -9.46
CA MET A 1 22.47 -49.74 -7.96
C MET A 1 21.25 -49.18 -7.24
N ALA A 2 20.02 -49.92 -7.56
CA ALA A 2 18.87 -50.63 -6.99
C ALA A 2 18.69 -50.31 -5.50
N PHE A 3 17.53 -49.70 -5.15
CA PHE A 3 16.29 -50.36 -4.72
C PHE A 3 15.81 -49.71 -3.41
N VAL A 4 14.50 -49.19 -3.45
CA VAL A 4 13.27 -49.98 -3.18
C VAL A 4 12.32 -49.12 -2.34
N SER A 5 11.10 -48.74 -2.87
CA SER A 5 9.63 -48.87 -2.92
C SER A 5 9.13 -49.92 -1.92
N ASN A 6 8.19 -49.53 -1.06
CA ASN A 6 6.77 -49.74 -0.70
C ASN A 6 6.51 -51.19 -0.29
N PHE A 7 5.90 -51.40 0.82
CA PHE A 7 4.83 -52.40 1.03
C PHE A 7 4.09 -52.09 2.33
N TYR A 8 2.68 -51.90 2.27
CA TYR A 8 1.37 -52.57 2.43
C TYR A 8 1.07 -52.79 3.91
N SER A 9 -0.22 -52.29 4.33
CA SER A 9 -1.50 -53.00 4.53
C SER A 9 -1.95 -52.89 5.99
N SER A 10 -3.13 -52.24 6.19
CA SER A 10 -4.55 -52.34 6.57
C SER A 10 -4.78 -53.48 7.57
N SER A 11 -5.44 -53.18 8.71
CA SER A 11 -6.81 -53.25 9.25
C SER A 11 -6.89 -54.33 10.34
N SER A 12 -7.50 -53.96 11.47
CA SER A 12 -8.83 -54.39 11.96
C SER A 12 -8.80 -54.46 13.49
N THR A 13 -9.74 -53.70 14.16
CA THR A 13 -11.11 -53.71 14.71
C THR A 13 -11.09 -54.28 16.14
N THR A 14 -11.69 -53.53 17.12
CA THR A 14 -12.90 -53.83 17.90
C THR A 14 -12.98 -52.88 19.09
N THR A 15 -14.08 -52.01 19.17
CA THR A 15 -15.45 -51.77 19.67
C THR A 15 -15.48 -51.80 21.20
N LEU A 16 -16.01 -50.72 21.84
CA LEU A 16 -17.35 -50.48 22.41
C LEU A 16 -17.20 -49.84 23.79
N LYS A 17 -17.79 -48.60 23.92
CA LYS A 17 -19.08 -48.00 24.33
C LYS A 17 -19.06 -47.68 25.82
N SER A 18 -19.42 -46.39 26.16
CA SER A 18 -20.60 -45.55 26.49
C SER A 18 -20.74 -45.41 28.01
N ASP A 19 -20.93 -44.14 28.45
CA ASP A 19 -22.08 -43.29 28.83
C ASP A 19 -22.04 -42.99 30.33
N LYS A 20 -22.24 -41.69 30.68
CA LYS A 20 -23.38 -40.84 31.10
C LYS A 20 -23.18 -40.40 32.56
N HIS A 21 -23.36 -39.05 32.83
CA HIS A 21 -24.42 -38.15 33.33
C HIS A 21 -24.08 -37.67 34.74
N LEU A 22 -24.26 -36.28 34.96
CA LEU A 22 -25.34 -35.58 35.69
C LEU A 22 -24.74 -34.40 36.46
N THR A 23 -25.32 -33.14 36.20
CA THR A 23 -26.27 -32.07 36.56
C THR A 23 -26.01 -31.57 37.99
N ARG A 24 -26.05 -30.22 38.19
CA ARG A 24 -26.82 -29.03 38.60
C ARG A 24 -26.62 -28.77 40.10
N THR A 25 -26.48 -27.45 40.47
CA THR A 25 -27.37 -26.60 41.31
C THR A 25 -26.58 -25.38 41.78
N THR A 26 -27.14 -24.11 41.56
CA THR A 26 -27.76 -22.85 42.01
C THR A 26 -27.38 -22.54 43.46
N ARG A 27 -27.03 -21.25 43.75
CA ARG A 27 -27.60 -20.40 44.83
C ARG A 27 -27.00 -18.99 44.73
N SER A 28 -27.82 -17.91 44.51
CA SER A 28 -28.39 -16.61 44.94
C SER A 28 -27.86 -16.20 46.32
N LEU A 29 -27.48 -14.89 46.50
CA LEU A 29 -27.91 -13.94 47.55
C LEU A 29 -27.35 -12.56 47.23
N SER A 30 -28.23 -11.46 46.96
CA SER A 30 -28.98 -10.30 47.49
C SER A 30 -28.02 -9.28 48.14
N THR A 31 -28.25 -7.92 47.77
CA THR A 31 -28.91 -6.67 48.17
C THR A 31 -27.88 -5.72 48.79
N SER A 32 -27.86 -4.40 48.27
CA SER A 32 -28.47 -3.13 48.71
C SER A 32 -27.37 -2.11 49.03
N THR A 33 -27.48 -0.85 48.36
CA THR A 33 -28.04 0.49 48.61
C THR A 33 -26.93 1.41 49.18
N ILE A 34 -26.74 2.64 48.52
CA ILE A 34 -27.15 3.99 48.98
C ILE A 34 -26.06 4.99 48.54
N SER A 35 -26.45 5.97 47.64
CA SER A 35 -26.95 7.36 47.57
C SER A 35 -25.90 8.34 48.14
N SER A 36 -25.49 9.36 47.32
CA SER A 36 -25.91 10.78 47.19
C SER A 36 -24.83 11.71 47.77
N ILE A 37 -24.33 12.64 46.90
CA ILE A 37 -24.46 14.07 47.27
C ILE A 37 -23.69 14.90 46.23
N SER A 38 -24.35 15.64 45.31
CA SER A 38 -24.71 16.94 44.72
C SER A 38 -23.95 18.09 45.40
N ARG A 39 -23.23 18.99 44.60
CA ARG A 39 -23.52 20.32 44.02
C ARG A 39 -22.72 21.39 44.75
N PHE A 40 -22.00 22.29 43.97
CA PHE A 40 -22.30 23.74 43.88
C PHE A 40 -21.02 24.49 43.50
N PHE A 41 -20.98 25.33 42.39
CA PHE A 41 -21.07 26.60 41.64
C PHE A 41 -20.14 27.65 42.26
N HIS A 42 -19.37 28.46 41.43
CA HIS A 42 -19.52 29.86 41.00
C HIS A 42 -18.15 30.55 41.01
N LYS A 43 -17.76 31.28 39.93
CA LYS A 43 -17.43 32.50 39.17
C LYS A 43 -17.24 33.70 40.08
N ASP A 44 -16.14 34.45 39.88
CA ASP A 44 -16.13 35.94 39.85
C ASP A 44 -14.74 36.43 39.41
N SER A 45 -14.63 37.27 38.37
CA SER A 45 -14.24 38.53 37.70
C SER A 45 -13.81 39.60 38.72
N ILE A 46 -12.65 40.37 38.40
CA ILE A 46 -12.56 41.85 38.49
C ILE A 46 -11.16 42.26 38.00
N SER A 47 -11.03 43.23 36.99
CA SER A 47 -10.58 44.44 36.29
C SER A 47 -10.05 45.50 37.27
N PHE A 48 -8.86 46.20 36.89
CA PHE A 48 -8.51 47.61 37.10
C PHE A 48 -7.48 48.04 36.05
N PHE A 49 -7.79 49.01 35.05
CA PHE A 49 -7.55 50.19 34.21
C PHE A 49 -6.28 50.93 34.63
N PRO A 50 -5.67 52.01 33.81
CA PRO A 50 -4.94 52.32 32.57
C PRO A 50 -3.96 53.49 32.74
N ILE A 51 -2.78 53.36 32.02
CA ILE A 51 -2.06 54.57 31.55
C ILE A 51 -1.65 54.35 30.09
N ARG A 52 -2.18 55.07 29.10
CA ARG A 52 -2.14 55.81 27.82
C ARG A 52 -0.72 55.97 27.29
N LEU A 53 -0.41 55.41 26.05
CA LEU A 53 0.36 56.12 24.99
C LEU A 53 -0.07 55.59 23.62
N ASN A 54 -0.93 56.25 22.87
CA ASN A 54 -1.11 56.73 21.49
C ASN A 54 0.08 56.36 20.58
N ASN A 55 -0.07 55.49 19.50
CA ASN A 55 -0.11 55.35 18.02
C ASN A 55 1.16 54.66 17.52
N ILE A 56 1.10 53.31 16.95
CA ILE A 56 1.82 53.05 15.68
C ILE A 56 1.31 51.72 15.11
N LYS A 57 0.52 51.57 13.96
CA LYS A 57 0.19 50.71 12.82
C LYS A 57 1.01 49.42 12.82
N PRO A 58 0.37 48.24 11.98
CA PRO A 58 0.62 46.79 11.98
C PRO A 58 1.53 46.37 10.82
N ASN A 59 2.63 45.49 11.16
CA ASN A 59 3.18 44.74 10.01
C ASN A 59 3.80 43.43 10.50
N GLN A 60 3.42 42.12 9.81
CA GLN A 60 4.01 41.21 8.81
C GLN A 60 5.06 40.29 9.48
N SER A 61 4.79 38.80 9.46
CA SER A 61 5.41 37.56 8.93
C SER A 61 6.94 37.61 9.06
N VAL A 62 7.53 36.94 10.08
CA VAL A 62 9.00 36.90 10.30
C VAL A 62 9.59 35.72 9.52
N ALA A 63 9.85 35.74 8.17
CA ALA A 63 11.03 35.38 7.35
C ALA A 63 12.32 35.98 7.93
N LYS A 64 13.08 35.28 8.77
CA LYS A 64 14.48 35.63 9.14
C LYS A 64 15.23 36.22 7.94
N GLU A 65 15.38 37.56 7.83
CA GLU A 65 16.36 38.42 7.15
C GLU A 65 17.79 37.92 7.38
N VAL A 66 18.31 37.15 6.41
CA VAL A 66 19.71 36.77 6.14
C VAL A 66 20.53 38.03 5.82
N SER A 67 21.23 38.65 6.78
CA SER A 67 22.35 39.61 6.75
C SER A 67 23.18 39.50 5.47
N SER A 68 23.10 40.43 4.50
CA SER A 68 23.96 40.80 3.34
C SER A 68 25.42 41.01 3.78
N GLU A 69 25.95 39.98 4.45
CA GLU A 69 27.42 39.94 4.35
C GLU A 69 27.88 38.53 3.99
N LEU A 70 27.47 37.98 2.82
CA LEU A 70 28.36 36.90 2.35
C LEU A 70 28.61 37.07 0.85
N SER A 71 28.84 38.30 0.41
CA SER A 71 29.50 38.39 -0.93
C SER A 71 30.99 38.71 -0.75
N LYS A 72 31.65 37.80 -0.01
CA LYS A 72 33.11 37.71 -0.30
C LYS A 72 33.67 36.42 0.29
N ILE A 73 33.38 35.24 -0.35
CA ILE A 73 34.47 34.25 -0.14
C ILE A 73 34.65 33.45 -1.43
N GLY A 74 35.56 33.84 -2.43
CA GLY A 74 36.80 33.27 -3.00
C GLY A 74 36.64 31.78 -3.33
N SER A 75 36.37 31.46 -4.69
CA SER A 75 36.90 30.40 -5.60
C SER A 75 38.13 29.71 -5.00
N GLY A 76 37.81 28.81 -4.04
CA GLY A 76 38.72 27.66 -3.79
C GLY A 76 38.46 27.08 -2.39
N VAL A 77 37.28 26.37 -2.17
CA VAL A 77 37.42 25.44 -1.02
C VAL A 77 37.26 24.01 -1.53
N HIS A 78 38.23 23.37 -2.10
CA HIS A 78 38.36 21.90 -2.13
C HIS A 78 37.59 21.24 -0.98
N LEU A 79 36.20 20.93 -1.21
CA LEU A 79 35.41 20.12 -0.25
C LEU A 79 35.96 18.70 -0.17
N GLU A 80 37.02 18.45 0.54
CA GLU A 80 37.46 17.07 0.86
C GLU A 80 36.28 16.10 0.89
N LYS A 81 36.00 15.28 -0.18
CA LYS A 81 34.99 14.20 -0.21
C LYS A 81 35.09 13.29 1.03
N LYS A 82 34.34 13.71 2.05
CA LYS A 82 34.28 12.86 3.27
C LYS A 82 33.77 11.46 2.93
N GLY A 83 34.59 10.40 2.82
CA GLY A 83 34.31 8.95 2.69
C GLY A 83 33.04 8.53 3.44
N LEU A 84 32.21 7.44 2.89
CA LEU A 84 31.00 6.81 3.46
C LEU A 84 31.21 6.44 4.93
N GLU A 85 30.08 6.91 5.63
CA GLU A 85 30.16 6.72 7.10
C GLU A 85 30.13 5.23 7.46
N LYS A 86 31.13 4.56 8.13
CA LYS A 86 31.35 3.10 8.32
C LYS A 86 31.26 2.75 9.80
N ASP A 87 30.86 3.85 10.33
CA ASP A 87 30.76 3.66 11.78
C ASP A 87 29.31 3.27 12.17
N SER A 88 29.11 2.14 12.55
CA SER A 88 27.86 1.37 12.74
C SER A 88 26.88 2.11 13.66
N GLU A 89 27.43 2.79 14.52
CA GLU A 89 26.59 3.60 15.45
C GLU A 89 26.15 4.91 14.79
N VAL A 90 27.10 5.44 14.09
CA VAL A 90 26.74 6.66 13.34
C VAL A 90 25.85 6.27 12.15
N LEU A 91 25.92 5.17 11.58
CA LEU A 91 25.09 4.64 10.48
C LEU A 91 23.70 4.22 10.98
N TRP A 92 23.49 3.70 12.02
CA TRP A 92 22.18 3.32 12.60
C TRP A 92 21.36 4.60 12.95
N GLN A 93 22.15 5.53 13.45
CA GLN A 93 21.48 6.83 13.71
C GLN A 93 21.09 7.51 12.40
N ARG A 94 21.99 7.45 11.63
CA ARG A 94 21.62 7.88 10.27
C ARG A 94 20.48 7.03 9.70
N TYR A 95 20.32 5.75 9.76
CA TYR A 95 19.22 4.84 9.33
C TYR A 95 17.90 5.23 10.00
N VAL A 96 17.92 5.58 11.18
CA VAL A 96 16.72 6.03 11.92
C VAL A 96 16.31 7.43 11.47
N ASP A 97 17.14 8.32 11.29
CA ASP A 97 16.84 9.70 10.89
C ASP A 97 16.37 9.75 9.43
N TRP A 98 16.81 8.81 8.70
CA TRP A 98 16.53 8.96 7.28
C TRP A 98 15.70 7.78 6.75
N LEU A 99 15.10 6.93 7.60
CA LEU A 99 14.20 5.85 7.14
C LEU A 99 12.81 6.43 6.88
N TYR A 100 12.41 6.39 5.59
CA TYR A 100 11.03 6.81 5.21
C TYR A 100 10.09 5.60 5.13
N GLN A 101 8.88 5.80 5.74
CA GLN A 101 7.85 4.75 5.59
C GLN A 101 6.55 5.36 5.08
N HIS A 102 6.01 4.57 4.03
CA HIS A 102 4.62 4.87 3.60
C HIS A 102 3.66 3.78 4.09
N LYS A 103 2.87 3.99 5.07
CA LYS A 103 2.07 3.05 5.91
C LYS A 103 0.90 2.48 5.10
N ASP A 104 0.30 3.18 4.13
CA ASP A 104 -0.82 2.66 3.31
C ASP A 104 -0.32 1.70 2.22
N LEU A 105 0.96 1.88 1.98
CA LEU A 105 1.50 1.02 0.89
C LEU A 105 2.33 -0.12 1.49
N GLY A 106 2.50 0.01 2.90
CA GLY A 106 3.36 -1.04 3.49
C GLY A 106 4.79 -0.98 2.96
N LEU A 107 5.37 0.32 2.45
CA LEU A 107 6.68 0.53 1.79
C LEU A 107 7.61 1.27 2.76
N TYR A 108 8.98 0.79 2.84
CA TYR A 108 10.00 1.47 3.67
C TYR A 108 11.21 1.82 2.79
N ILE A 109 11.80 3.08 3.00
CA ILE A 109 13.03 3.44 2.27
C ILE A 109 14.08 3.89 3.31
N ASP A 110 15.21 3.24 3.34
CA ASP A 110 16.34 3.54 4.24
C ASP A 110 17.51 4.10 3.41
N VAL A 111 17.98 5.38 3.69
CA VAL A 111 19.07 5.98 2.88
C VAL A 111 20.25 6.30 3.81
N SER A 112 20.27 5.66 4.88
CA SER A 112 21.19 5.94 6.00
C SER A 112 22.62 5.55 5.63
N ARG A 113 22.91 4.99 4.65
CA ARG A 113 24.30 4.61 4.31
C ARG A 113 24.70 5.24 2.98
N VAL A 114 24.09 6.34 2.64
CA VAL A 114 24.41 7.20 1.47
C VAL A 114 25.23 8.39 1.98
N GLY A 115 26.42 8.72 1.53
CA GLY A 115 27.49 9.61 2.06
C GLY A 115 27.13 11.08 1.86
N PHE A 116 25.85 11.51 2.00
CA PHE A 116 25.59 12.96 1.89
C PHE A 116 25.63 13.61 3.28
N THR A 117 26.20 14.71 3.33
CA THR A 117 26.36 15.45 4.60
C THR A 117 25.19 16.41 4.83
N GLU A 118 24.95 16.80 5.92
CA GLU A 118 23.91 17.79 6.26
C GLU A 118 24.11 19.10 5.49
N GLU A 119 25.39 19.53 5.46
CA GLU A 119 25.73 20.70 4.62
C GLU A 119 25.31 20.47 3.17
N PHE A 120 25.61 19.27 2.71
CA PHE A 120 25.17 18.92 1.35
C PHE A 120 23.64 19.02 1.22
N CYS A 121 22.83 18.57 2.21
CA CYS A 121 21.36 18.62 2.18
C CYS A 121 20.86 20.07 2.24
N GLU A 122 21.53 20.89 3.05
CA GLU A 122 21.15 22.31 3.14
C GLU A 122 21.46 23.02 1.80
N GLU A 123 22.65 22.67 1.30
CA GLU A 123 22.99 23.21 -0.03
C GLU A 123 21.98 22.76 -1.09
N MET A 124 21.44 21.52 -0.89
CA MET A 124 20.58 20.95 -1.95
C MET A 124 19.13 21.41 -1.75
N GLU A 125 18.79 22.00 -0.59
CA GLU A 125 17.40 22.35 -0.22
C GLU A 125 16.77 23.28 -1.27
N PRO A 126 17.39 24.33 -1.65
CA PRO A 126 16.74 25.16 -2.68
C PRO A 126 16.54 24.38 -4.00
N ARG A 127 17.54 23.48 -4.39
CA ARG A 127 17.38 22.64 -5.61
C ARG A 127 16.22 21.63 -5.42
N PHE A 128 16.05 21.13 -4.11
CA PHE A 128 14.92 20.23 -3.83
C PHE A 128 13.60 20.99 -3.97
N GLN A 129 13.56 22.24 -3.49
CA GLN A 129 12.31 23.03 -3.60
C GLN A 129 11.99 23.32 -5.07
N LYS A 130 13.09 23.73 -5.82
CA LYS A 130 12.88 23.92 -7.27
C LYS A 130 12.39 22.63 -7.95
N ALA A 131 13.01 21.49 -7.59
CA ALA A 131 12.59 20.18 -8.13
C ALA A 131 11.14 19.85 -7.74
N PHE A 132 10.72 20.18 -6.52
CA PHE A 132 9.32 19.92 -6.11
C PHE A 132 8.36 20.77 -6.94
N LYS A 133 8.76 22.03 -7.08
CA LYS A 133 7.90 22.92 -7.89
C LYS A 133 7.86 22.43 -9.35
N ALA A 134 9.00 22.04 -9.96
CA ALA A 134 9.04 21.49 -11.33
C ALA A 134 8.16 20.23 -11.46
N MET A 135 8.19 19.38 -10.43
CA MET A 135 7.34 18.19 -10.46
C MET A 135 5.85 18.56 -10.43
N GLU A 136 5.53 19.60 -9.64
CA GLU A 136 4.12 20.08 -9.64
C GLU A 136 3.73 20.61 -11.02
N ASP A 137 4.61 21.45 -11.63
CA ASP A 137 4.32 22.00 -12.97
C ASP A 137 4.23 20.88 -14.00
N LEU A 138 5.20 19.89 -13.98
CA LEU A 138 5.18 18.72 -14.86
C LEU A 138 3.84 17.97 -14.77
N GLU A 139 3.29 17.84 -13.53
CA GLU A 139 2.04 17.05 -13.36
C GLU A 139 0.83 17.84 -13.86
N LYS A 140 0.98 19.14 -14.02
CA LYS A 140 -0.13 19.97 -14.54
C LYS A 140 -0.08 20.07 -16.06
N GLY A 141 1.04 19.43 -16.56
CA GLY A 141 1.00 19.31 -18.04
C GLY A 141 2.00 20.28 -18.68
N ALA A 142 2.95 20.83 -17.89
CA ALA A 142 3.99 21.67 -18.51
C ALA A 142 4.86 20.87 -19.49
N ILE A 143 5.32 21.61 -20.60
CA ILE A 143 6.28 20.92 -21.49
C ILE A 143 7.58 20.66 -20.72
N ALA A 144 7.76 19.33 -20.43
CA ALA A 144 8.92 18.99 -19.57
C ALA A 144 10.04 18.38 -20.42
N ASN A 145 9.64 18.06 -21.81
CA ASN A 145 10.68 17.62 -22.77
C ASN A 145 10.79 18.66 -23.90
N PRO A 146 11.63 19.60 -23.70
CA PRO A 146 11.70 20.76 -24.60
C PRO A 146 12.30 20.39 -25.97
N ASP A 147 13.09 19.34 -26.11
CA ASP A 147 13.70 18.90 -27.38
C ASP A 147 12.65 18.29 -28.32
N GLU A 148 11.61 17.77 -27.63
CA GLU A 148 10.59 17.11 -28.48
C GLU A 148 9.24 17.81 -28.35
N GLY A 149 9.34 18.89 -27.50
CA GLY A 149 8.13 19.71 -27.32
C GLY A 149 6.96 18.90 -26.75
N ARG A 150 7.29 17.99 -25.79
CA ARG A 150 6.19 17.11 -25.37
C ARG A 150 5.99 17.23 -23.85
N MET A 151 4.83 16.83 -23.47
CA MET A 151 4.53 16.67 -22.04
C MET A 151 5.12 15.34 -21.52
N VAL A 152 5.18 15.27 -20.15
CA VAL A 152 5.48 13.98 -19.49
C VAL A 152 4.32 13.66 -18.51
N GLY A 153 3.61 12.56 -18.91
CA GLY A 153 2.34 12.48 -18.14
C GLY A 153 2.10 11.06 -17.62
N HIS A 154 3.10 10.23 -17.43
CA HIS A 154 2.86 8.84 -17.00
C HIS A 154 2.17 8.80 -15.63
N TYR A 155 2.15 9.85 -14.84
CA TYR A 155 1.41 9.91 -13.57
C TYR A 155 -0.11 9.96 -13.81
N TRP A 156 -0.48 10.50 -15.02
CA TRP A 156 -1.91 10.57 -15.36
C TRP A 156 -2.48 9.16 -15.61
N LEU A 157 -1.53 8.27 -16.06
CA LEU A 157 -2.00 6.89 -16.34
C LEU A 157 -2.48 6.20 -15.06
N ARG A 158 -1.85 6.61 -13.92
CA ARG A 158 -2.24 5.91 -12.65
C ARG A 158 -3.19 6.77 -11.83
N ASP A 159 -3.38 8.14 -12.32
CA ASP A 159 -4.43 9.00 -11.74
C ASP A 159 -4.97 9.94 -12.83
N PRO A 160 -5.87 9.46 -13.71
CA PRO A 160 -6.35 10.18 -14.90
C PRO A 160 -7.03 11.50 -14.53
N LEU A 161 -7.44 11.68 -13.34
CA LEU A 161 -8.09 12.96 -12.93
C LEU A 161 -7.07 14.09 -12.92
N ARG A 162 -5.89 13.72 -12.88
CA ARG A 162 -4.84 14.76 -12.83
C ARG A 162 -4.42 15.16 -14.24
N ALA A 163 -5.07 14.54 -15.21
CA ALA A 163 -4.70 14.89 -16.60
C ALA A 163 -5.04 16.36 -16.89
N PRO A 164 -4.33 16.98 -17.63
CA PRO A 164 -4.43 18.44 -17.85
C PRO A 164 -5.75 18.83 -18.53
N ASN A 165 -6.34 17.78 -19.29
CA ASN A 165 -7.65 18.12 -19.89
C ASN A 165 -8.55 16.88 -19.93
N SER A 166 -9.74 17.02 -20.24
CA SER A 166 -10.80 15.99 -20.12
C SER A 166 -10.72 14.98 -21.27
N SER A 167 -10.30 15.55 -22.40
CA SER A 167 -10.13 14.62 -23.53
C SER A 167 -9.06 13.56 -23.24
N LEU A 168 -7.93 13.93 -22.65
CA LEU A 168 -6.84 12.99 -22.30
C LEU A 168 -7.27 12.04 -21.18
N ARG A 169 -7.86 12.58 -20.34
CA ARG A 169 -8.40 11.71 -19.28
C ARG A 169 -9.28 10.60 -19.87
N LEU A 170 -10.21 11.01 -20.75
CA LEU A 170 -11.17 10.02 -21.30
C LEU A 170 -10.44 8.99 -22.16
N LYS A 171 -9.45 9.49 -22.82
CA LYS A 171 -8.69 8.54 -23.65
C LYS A 171 -7.96 7.52 -22.77
N ILE A 172 -7.38 7.92 -21.64
CA ILE A 172 -6.70 6.97 -20.72
C ILE A 172 -7.72 6.01 -20.12
N GLU A 173 -8.83 6.53 -19.81
CA GLU A 173 -9.83 5.66 -19.15
C GLU A 173 -10.43 4.67 -20.16
N SER A 174 -10.65 5.22 -21.33
CA SER A 174 -11.24 4.31 -22.34
C SER A 174 -10.23 3.22 -22.73
N THR A 175 -9.00 3.57 -22.78
CA THR A 175 -7.98 2.55 -23.10
C THR A 175 -7.92 1.48 -22.01
N ASN A 176 -7.92 1.87 -20.70
CA ASN A 176 -7.92 0.86 -19.61
C ASN A 176 -9.13 -0.07 -19.71
N GLU A 177 -10.25 0.54 -20.14
CA GLU A 177 -11.46 -0.30 -20.28
C GLU A 177 -11.33 -1.26 -21.47
N SER A 178 -10.81 -0.70 -22.47
CA SER A 178 -10.66 -1.55 -23.66
C SER A 178 -9.69 -2.71 -23.39
N ILE A 179 -8.65 -2.48 -22.60
CA ILE A 179 -7.69 -3.56 -22.28
C ILE A 179 -8.38 -4.63 -21.43
N CYS A 180 -9.12 -4.17 -20.42
CA CYS A 180 -9.80 -5.17 -19.57
C CYS A 180 -10.81 -5.99 -20.37
N LYS A 181 -11.51 -5.24 -21.21
CA LYS A 181 -12.52 -5.97 -22.01
C LYS A 181 -11.84 -6.95 -22.97
N PHE A 182 -10.91 -6.47 -23.66
CA PHE A 182 -10.20 -7.33 -24.61
C PHE A 182 -9.61 -8.55 -23.90
N ALA A 183 -8.89 -8.40 -22.81
CA ALA A 183 -8.31 -9.54 -22.06
C ALA A 183 -9.39 -10.53 -21.62
N ASP A 184 -10.54 -9.96 -21.22
CA ASP A 184 -11.62 -10.88 -20.81
C ASP A 184 -12.14 -11.69 -22.01
N ASP A 185 -12.28 -10.96 -23.09
CA ASP A 185 -12.79 -11.66 -24.28
C ASP A 185 -11.79 -12.73 -24.77
N VAL A 186 -10.52 -12.48 -24.63
CA VAL A 186 -9.50 -13.48 -25.03
C VAL A 186 -9.49 -14.64 -24.04
N ILE A 187 -9.56 -14.35 -22.76
CA ILE A 187 -9.46 -15.41 -21.74
C ILE A 187 -10.72 -16.28 -21.79
N SER A 188 -11.83 -15.61 -22.21
CA SER A 188 -13.10 -16.36 -22.20
C SER A 188 -13.26 -17.15 -23.51
N GLY A 189 -12.42 -16.84 -24.45
CA GLY A 189 -12.47 -17.59 -25.73
C GLY A 189 -13.35 -16.90 -26.75
N LYS A 190 -13.99 -15.72 -26.34
CA LYS A 190 -14.78 -14.96 -27.32
C LYS A 190 -13.91 -14.49 -28.50
N ILE A 191 -12.79 -14.04 -28.09
CA ILE A 191 -11.78 -13.83 -29.15
C ILE A 191 -10.78 -14.99 -29.12
N SER A 192 -10.70 -15.72 -30.28
CA SER A 192 -9.84 -16.93 -30.25
C SER A 192 -9.04 -17.03 -31.55
N SER A 193 -8.06 -17.87 -31.44
CA SER A 193 -7.33 -18.14 -32.70
C SER A 193 -8.11 -19.12 -33.58
N PRO A 194 -7.78 -19.23 -34.86
CA PRO A 194 -8.45 -20.21 -35.74
C PRO A 194 -8.29 -21.65 -35.21
N ALA A 195 -7.29 -21.89 -34.42
CA ALA A 195 -7.05 -23.25 -33.90
C ALA A 195 -7.64 -23.41 -32.49
N GLY A 196 -8.37 -22.39 -32.03
CA GLY A 196 -9.05 -22.53 -30.73
C GLY A 196 -8.62 -21.42 -29.77
N ARG A 197 -8.78 -21.62 -28.49
CA ARG A 197 -8.53 -20.54 -27.50
C ARG A 197 -7.02 -20.25 -27.39
N PHE A 198 -6.81 -18.98 -27.04
CA PHE A 198 -5.39 -18.64 -26.86
C PHE A 198 -4.87 -19.22 -25.53
N THR A 199 -3.62 -19.77 -25.62
CA THR A 199 -3.07 -20.35 -24.37
C THR A 199 -1.75 -19.68 -24.04
N GLN A 200 -1.14 -18.99 -25.18
CA GLN A 200 0.21 -18.41 -25.00
C GLN A 200 0.18 -16.94 -25.45
N ILE A 201 1.04 -16.17 -24.76
CA ILE A 201 1.35 -14.82 -25.27
C ILE A 201 2.80 -14.81 -25.74
N LEU A 202 2.97 -14.37 -27.00
CA LEU A 202 4.35 -14.03 -27.39
C LEU A 202 4.47 -12.51 -27.55
N SER A 203 5.21 -11.89 -26.56
CA SER A 203 5.33 -10.41 -26.56
C SER A 203 6.63 -10.01 -27.27
N VAL A 204 6.50 -9.14 -28.33
CA VAL A 204 7.67 -8.75 -29.15
C VAL A 204 7.89 -7.24 -28.94
N GLY A 205 8.93 -6.92 -28.38
CA GLY A 205 9.26 -5.53 -28.05
C GLY A 205 10.63 -5.44 -27.37
N ILE A 206 11.20 -4.20 -27.46
CA ILE A 206 12.54 -4.08 -26.84
C ILE A 206 12.52 -2.86 -25.91
N GLY A 207 13.45 -2.90 -24.93
CA GLY A 207 13.57 -1.76 -23.99
C GLY A 207 12.34 -1.64 -23.09
N GLY A 208 11.72 -0.36 -23.01
CA GLY A 208 10.52 -0.12 -22.16
C GLY A 208 9.32 -0.95 -22.62
N SER A 209 9.33 -1.45 -23.81
CA SER A 209 8.20 -2.21 -24.38
C SER A 209 8.34 -3.71 -24.08
N ALA A 210 9.47 -4.09 -23.36
CA ALA A 210 9.62 -5.52 -23.00
C ALA A 210 9.95 -5.66 -21.51
N LEU A 211 10.82 -4.83 -20.91
CA LEU A 211 11.40 -5.05 -19.57
C LEU A 211 10.33 -4.87 -18.49
N GLY A 212 9.45 -3.83 -18.55
CA GLY A 212 8.35 -3.68 -17.58
C GLY A 212 7.41 -4.90 -17.56
N PRO A 213 6.85 -5.29 -18.66
CA PRO A 213 5.96 -6.46 -18.69
C PRO A 213 6.68 -7.74 -18.23
N GLN A 214 7.99 -7.91 -18.59
CA GLN A 214 8.72 -9.10 -18.09
C GLN A 214 8.76 -9.10 -16.56
N PHE A 215 9.14 -7.94 -16.01
CA PHE A 215 9.22 -7.84 -14.54
C PHE A 215 7.87 -8.17 -13.88
N VAL A 216 6.77 -7.58 -14.34
CA VAL A 216 5.46 -7.77 -13.67
C VAL A 216 5.00 -9.22 -13.85
N ALA A 217 5.18 -9.78 -15.07
CA ALA A 217 4.78 -11.19 -15.28
C ALA A 217 5.51 -12.12 -14.31
N GLU A 218 6.77 -11.90 -14.10
CA GLU A 218 7.55 -12.76 -13.18
C GLU A 218 7.14 -12.52 -11.72
N ALA A 219 6.85 -11.33 -11.40
CA ALA A 219 6.60 -11.00 -9.98
C ALA A 219 5.17 -11.37 -9.56
N LEU A 220 4.22 -11.30 -10.54
CA LEU A 220 2.84 -11.28 -9.98
C LEU A 220 1.99 -12.34 -10.68
N ALA A 221 2.49 -12.94 -11.82
CA ALA A 221 1.62 -13.91 -12.50
C ALA A 221 1.33 -15.10 -11.57
N PRO A 222 0.12 -15.61 -11.61
CA PRO A 222 -0.19 -16.81 -10.80
C PRO A 222 0.57 -18.04 -11.30
N ASP A 223 0.65 -19.07 -10.48
CA ASP A 223 1.42 -20.28 -10.86
C ASP A 223 0.88 -20.90 -12.16
N ASN A 224 -0.49 -20.66 -12.31
CA ASN A 224 -1.10 -21.14 -13.57
C ASN A 224 -1.91 -20.01 -14.23
N PRO A 225 -1.15 -19.22 -14.90
CA PRO A 225 -1.85 -18.07 -15.52
C PRO A 225 -2.72 -18.51 -16.70
N PRO A 226 -3.84 -17.72 -16.98
CA PRO A 226 -4.68 -18.03 -18.13
C PRO A 226 -3.87 -18.07 -19.44
N LEU A 227 -3.04 -17.16 -19.60
CA LEU A 227 -2.13 -17.28 -20.76
C LEU A 227 -0.68 -17.16 -20.27
N LYS A 228 0.14 -18.11 -20.73
CA LYS A 228 1.58 -18.04 -20.40
C LYS A 228 2.30 -17.10 -21.38
N ILE A 229 3.21 -16.38 -20.78
CA ILE A 229 3.76 -15.33 -21.67
C ILE A 229 5.25 -15.60 -21.88
N ARG A 230 5.76 -15.31 -23.19
CA ARG A 230 7.19 -15.35 -23.56
C ARG A 230 7.55 -14.05 -24.30
N PHE A 231 8.94 -13.87 -24.34
CA PHE A 231 9.29 -12.54 -24.88
C PHE A 231 10.35 -12.71 -25.98
N ILE A 232 10.18 -11.90 -27.02
CA ILE A 232 11.28 -11.63 -27.97
C ILE A 232 11.71 -10.17 -27.84
N ASP A 233 12.89 -9.96 -27.33
CA ASP A 233 13.28 -8.54 -27.09
C ASP A 233 14.66 -8.27 -27.66
N ASN A 234 15.18 -9.20 -28.41
CA ASN A 234 16.51 -9.02 -29.06
C ASN A 234 16.42 -9.47 -30.53
N THR A 235 17.36 -8.97 -31.33
CA THR A 235 17.29 -9.30 -32.78
C THR A 235 18.20 -10.49 -33.09
N ASP A 236 18.72 -11.16 -32.06
CA ASP A 236 19.53 -12.38 -32.27
C ASP A 236 18.67 -13.53 -32.84
N PRO A 237 18.89 -13.95 -33.97
CA PRO A 237 18.05 -14.92 -34.69
C PRO A 237 18.00 -16.28 -33.95
N ALA A 238 19.08 -16.72 -33.31
CA ALA A 238 19.00 -17.98 -32.56
C ALA A 238 18.04 -17.87 -31.37
N GLY A 239 18.10 -16.75 -30.72
CA GLY A 239 17.14 -16.53 -29.61
C GLY A 239 15.68 -16.54 -30.08
N ILE A 240 15.49 -15.84 -31.11
CA ILE A 240 14.12 -15.83 -31.67
C ILE A 240 13.71 -17.25 -32.09
N ASP A 241 14.62 -17.97 -32.75
CA ASP A 241 14.30 -19.36 -33.15
C ASP A 241 13.99 -20.23 -31.92
N HIS A 242 14.78 -19.98 -30.97
CA HIS A 242 14.59 -20.80 -29.75
C HIS A 242 13.19 -20.58 -29.17
N GLN A 243 12.74 -19.29 -29.04
CA GLN A 243 11.40 -19.03 -28.47
C GLN A 243 10.30 -19.64 -29.33
N ILE A 244 10.46 -19.49 -30.64
CA ILE A 244 9.43 -20.05 -31.54
C ILE A 244 9.44 -21.57 -31.46
N ALA A 245 10.62 -22.18 -31.43
CA ALA A 245 10.70 -23.66 -31.36
C ALA A 245 10.08 -24.17 -30.05
N GLN A 246 10.28 -23.49 -28.98
CA GLN A 246 9.71 -23.94 -27.68
C GLN A 246 8.18 -23.87 -27.69
N LEU A 247 7.68 -22.88 -28.41
CA LEU A 247 6.20 -22.87 -28.52
C LEU A 247 5.71 -24.08 -29.31
N GLY A 248 6.52 -24.60 -30.29
CA GLY A 248 6.14 -25.79 -31.07
C GLY A 248 4.70 -25.69 -31.58
N PRO A 249 3.85 -26.69 -31.25
CA PRO A 249 2.48 -26.71 -31.79
C PRO A 249 1.59 -25.65 -31.14
N GLU A 250 2.09 -25.15 -30.00
CA GLU A 250 1.27 -24.13 -29.30
C GLU A 250 1.31 -22.79 -30.04
N LEU A 251 2.18 -22.70 -31.10
CA LEU A 251 2.19 -21.47 -31.90
C LEU A 251 0.80 -21.17 -32.48
N ALA A 252 -0.08 -22.19 -32.78
CA ALA A 252 -1.42 -22.04 -33.40
C ALA A 252 -2.41 -21.40 -32.41
N THR A 253 -2.02 -21.51 -31.10
CA THR A 253 -2.96 -20.90 -30.10
C THR A 253 -2.25 -19.78 -29.35
N THR A 254 -1.27 -19.12 -30.06
CA THR A 254 -0.50 -18.05 -29.38
C THR A 254 -0.97 -16.68 -29.88
N LEU A 255 -1.28 -15.79 -28.90
CA LEU A 255 -1.52 -14.37 -29.23
C LEU A 255 -0.20 -13.60 -29.21
N VAL A 256 0.04 -12.89 -30.38
CA VAL A 256 1.33 -12.18 -30.46
C VAL A 256 1.07 -10.68 -30.24
N ILE A 257 1.76 -10.15 -29.18
CA ILE A 257 1.64 -8.70 -28.93
C ILE A 257 2.92 -8.00 -29.39
N VAL A 258 2.66 -7.07 -30.41
CA VAL A 258 3.84 -6.34 -30.90
C VAL A 258 3.79 -4.90 -30.36
N ILE A 259 4.92 -4.57 -29.63
CA ILE A 259 4.88 -3.29 -28.91
C ILE A 259 6.02 -2.41 -29.45
N SER A 260 5.59 -1.27 -30.12
CA SER A 260 6.56 -0.29 -30.62
C SER A 260 5.87 1.07 -30.80
N LYS A 261 6.52 2.08 -30.09
CA LYS A 261 5.87 3.41 -30.15
C LYS A 261 5.87 3.94 -31.59
N SER A 262 6.98 3.89 -32.32
CA SER A 262 7.10 4.48 -33.67
C SER A 262 6.74 3.45 -34.75
N GLY A 263 6.82 2.10 -34.27
CA GLY A 263 6.51 1.07 -35.29
C GLY A 263 7.72 0.75 -36.17
N GLY A 264 8.87 1.48 -35.98
CA GLY A 264 10.06 1.27 -36.84
C GLY A 264 11.25 0.73 -36.04
N THR A 265 11.00 0.37 -34.86
CA THR A 265 12.15 -0.13 -34.07
C THR A 265 12.68 -1.45 -34.68
N PRO A 266 13.90 -1.46 -35.12
CA PRO A 266 14.48 -2.57 -35.90
C PRO A 266 14.37 -3.91 -35.17
N GLU A 267 14.68 -3.95 -33.89
CA GLU A 267 14.60 -5.25 -33.17
C GLU A 267 13.17 -5.79 -33.16
N THR A 268 12.24 -4.91 -32.76
CA THR A 268 10.83 -5.36 -32.71
C THR A 268 10.33 -5.71 -34.12
N ARG A 269 10.76 -4.89 -35.05
CA ARG A 269 10.32 -5.15 -36.44
C ARG A 269 10.90 -6.50 -36.92
N ASN A 270 12.16 -6.70 -36.78
CA ASN A 270 12.76 -7.99 -37.17
C ASN A 270 12.08 -9.16 -36.46
N GLY A 271 11.94 -9.03 -35.17
CA GLY A 271 11.18 -10.08 -34.44
C GLY A 271 9.81 -10.35 -35.05
N LEU A 272 9.12 -9.23 -35.32
CA LEU A 272 7.77 -9.39 -35.93
C LEU A 272 7.88 -10.13 -37.27
N LEU A 273 8.78 -9.73 -38.08
CA LEU A 273 8.90 -10.37 -39.41
C LEU A 273 9.28 -11.85 -39.27
N GLU A 274 10.15 -12.17 -38.38
CA GLU A 274 10.52 -13.58 -38.16
C GLU A 274 9.34 -14.39 -37.61
N VAL A 275 8.58 -13.78 -36.72
CA VAL A 275 7.39 -14.51 -36.20
C VAL A 275 6.37 -14.69 -37.33
N GLN A 276 6.23 -13.65 -38.19
CA GLN A 276 5.28 -13.79 -39.31
C GLN A 276 5.76 -14.87 -40.27
N LYS A 277 7.09 -14.85 -40.51
CA LYS A 277 7.64 -15.96 -41.31
C LYS A 277 7.31 -17.33 -40.70
N ALA A 278 7.51 -17.49 -39.40
CA ALA A 278 7.19 -18.78 -38.73
C ALA A 278 5.70 -19.12 -38.88
N PHE A 279 4.80 -18.11 -38.78
CA PHE A 279 3.35 -18.38 -38.97
C PHE A 279 3.08 -18.86 -40.39
N ARG A 280 3.79 -18.25 -41.41
CA ARG A 280 3.59 -18.67 -42.81
C ARG A 280 4.08 -20.11 -43.01
N GLU A 281 5.22 -20.47 -42.38
CA GLU A 281 5.76 -21.83 -42.57
C GLU A 281 4.89 -22.88 -41.87
N ALA A 282 4.18 -22.37 -40.86
CA ALA A 282 3.32 -23.34 -40.14
C ALA A 282 1.90 -23.33 -40.73
N GLY A 283 1.70 -22.53 -41.89
CA GLY A 283 0.36 -22.42 -42.53
C GLY A 283 -0.65 -21.66 -41.67
N LEU A 284 -0.20 -20.76 -40.76
CA LEU A 284 -1.09 -19.98 -39.86
C LEU A 284 -1.21 -18.55 -40.40
N ASN A 285 -2.35 -17.88 -39.99
CA ASN A 285 -2.58 -16.48 -40.40
C ASN A 285 -2.27 -15.53 -39.22
N PHE A 286 -1.14 -14.69 -39.42
CA PHE A 286 -0.68 -13.84 -38.30
C PHE A 286 -1.75 -12.80 -37.93
N SER A 287 -2.50 -12.25 -38.91
CA SER A 287 -3.44 -11.15 -38.62
C SER A 287 -4.56 -11.60 -37.68
N LYS A 288 -4.75 -12.92 -37.57
CA LYS A 288 -5.82 -13.40 -36.67
C LYS A 288 -5.27 -13.65 -35.26
N GLN A 289 -3.97 -13.39 -35.08
CA GLN A 289 -3.39 -13.65 -33.74
C GLN A 289 -2.46 -12.51 -33.33
N GLY A 290 -2.48 -11.38 -34.14
CA GLY A 290 -1.56 -10.25 -33.85
C GLY A 290 -2.31 -9.09 -33.18
N VAL A 291 -1.58 -8.46 -32.20
CA VAL A 291 -2.08 -7.24 -31.51
C VAL A 291 -0.95 -6.20 -31.53
N ALA A 292 -1.44 -4.94 -31.80
CA ALA A 292 -0.40 -3.89 -31.79
C ALA A 292 -0.63 -2.91 -30.63
N ILE A 293 0.46 -2.60 -29.90
CA ILE A 293 0.48 -1.46 -28.96
C ILE A 293 1.47 -0.42 -29.50
N THR A 294 0.84 0.67 -29.99
CA THR A 294 1.72 1.63 -30.67
C THR A 294 1.05 3.00 -30.72
N GLN A 295 1.86 3.98 -31.14
CA GLN A 295 1.27 5.33 -31.32
C GLN A 295 0.33 5.37 -32.52
N GLU A 296 -0.79 6.11 -32.31
CA GLU A 296 -1.77 6.24 -33.41
C GLU A 296 -1.10 6.83 -34.67
N ASN A 297 -1.42 6.14 -35.79
CA ASN A 297 -0.94 6.55 -37.13
C ASN A 297 0.55 6.26 -37.31
N SER A 298 1.16 5.50 -36.47
CA SER A 298 2.54 5.02 -36.71
C SER A 298 2.57 3.90 -37.75
N LEU A 299 3.81 3.56 -38.18
CA LEU A 299 3.95 2.47 -39.17
C LEU A 299 3.27 1.18 -38.68
N LEU A 300 3.49 0.80 -37.46
CA LEU A 300 2.91 -0.46 -36.93
C LEU A 300 1.38 -0.34 -36.82
N ASP A 301 0.90 0.90 -36.43
CA ASP A 301 -0.57 1.08 -36.31
C ASP A 301 -1.22 0.92 -37.69
N ASN A 302 -0.62 1.51 -38.68
CA ASN A 302 -1.19 1.40 -40.04
C ASN A 302 -1.13 -0.03 -40.57
N THR A 303 0.03 -0.66 -40.31
CA THR A 303 0.11 -2.07 -40.72
C THR A 303 -0.98 -2.91 -40.07
N ALA A 304 -1.08 -2.79 -38.73
CA ALA A 304 -2.11 -3.60 -38.01
C ALA A 304 -3.51 -3.27 -38.51
N ARG A 305 -3.76 -2.05 -38.89
CA ARG A 305 -5.10 -1.66 -39.37
C ARG A 305 -5.35 -2.23 -40.78
N ILE A 306 -4.36 -2.08 -41.65
CA ILE A 306 -4.54 -2.51 -43.05
C ILE A 306 -4.63 -4.05 -43.09
N GLU A 307 -3.89 -4.62 -42.24
CA GLU A 307 -3.87 -6.11 -42.29
C GLU A 307 -4.96 -6.69 -41.37
N ARG A 308 -5.61 -5.81 -40.63
CA ARG A 308 -6.78 -6.18 -39.80
C ARG A 308 -6.37 -7.14 -38.69
N TRP A 309 -5.31 -6.66 -37.91
CA TRP A 309 -4.95 -7.51 -36.75
C TRP A 309 -6.09 -7.54 -35.74
N VAL A 310 -5.88 -8.35 -34.82
CA VAL A 310 -6.98 -8.65 -33.87
C VAL A 310 -7.34 -7.39 -33.08
N ALA A 311 -6.26 -6.61 -32.70
CA ALA A 311 -6.59 -5.38 -31.94
C ALA A 311 -5.38 -4.45 -31.95
N ARG A 312 -5.78 -3.17 -31.67
CA ARG A 312 -4.72 -2.13 -31.51
C ARG A 312 -4.99 -1.32 -30.23
N PHE A 313 -3.82 -1.00 -29.50
CA PHE A 313 -3.93 -0.17 -28.30
C PHE A 313 -2.90 0.97 -28.38
N PRO A 314 -3.43 2.18 -27.89
CA PRO A 314 -2.61 3.36 -28.14
C PRO A 314 -1.44 3.47 -27.15
N MET A 315 -0.37 3.91 -27.67
CA MET A 315 0.74 4.46 -26.85
C MET A 315 0.85 5.97 -27.10
N PHE A 316 0.69 6.77 -25.91
CA PHE A 316 0.62 8.24 -26.07
C PHE A 316 2.03 8.82 -26.19
N ASP A 317 2.11 9.90 -26.98
CA ASP A 317 3.44 10.49 -27.23
C ASP A 317 4.08 11.02 -25.92
N TRP A 318 3.35 11.27 -24.80
CA TRP A 318 3.91 11.85 -23.55
C TRP A 318 4.23 10.74 -22.55
N VAL A 319 4.05 9.47 -23.06
CA VAL A 319 4.48 8.34 -22.21
C VAL A 319 5.84 7.85 -22.73
N GLY A 320 6.82 8.05 -21.91
CA GLY A 320 8.17 7.56 -22.30
C GLY A 320 8.26 6.03 -22.25
N GLY A 321 9.15 5.47 -23.14
CA GLY A 321 9.31 4.00 -23.22
C GLY A 321 9.55 3.38 -21.83
N ARG A 322 10.41 3.96 -20.97
CA ARG A 322 10.82 3.34 -19.69
C ARG A 322 9.82 3.66 -18.57
N THR A 323 8.84 4.49 -18.80
CA THR A 323 7.79 4.75 -17.79
C THR A 323 6.43 4.27 -18.31
N SER A 324 6.40 3.25 -19.23
CA SER A 324 5.15 2.93 -19.95
C SER A 324 4.50 1.69 -19.34
N GLU A 325 5.12 1.10 -18.26
CA GLU A 325 4.59 -0.15 -17.70
C GLU A 325 3.13 0.02 -17.23
N MET A 326 2.84 1.26 -16.78
CA MET A 326 1.44 1.44 -16.26
C MET A 326 0.52 1.92 -17.39
N SER A 327 0.98 1.85 -18.71
CA SER A 327 0.11 2.07 -19.89
C SER A 327 -0.32 0.74 -20.52
N ALA A 328 -0.79 0.82 -21.82
CA ALA A 328 -1.21 -0.41 -22.51
C ALA A 328 -0.04 -1.37 -22.70
N VAL A 329 1.16 -0.76 -22.65
CA VAL A 329 2.40 -1.57 -22.82
C VAL A 329 2.49 -2.62 -21.71
N GLY A 330 2.26 -2.32 -20.48
CA GLY A 330 2.42 -3.28 -19.35
C GLY A 330 1.08 -3.84 -18.90
N LEU A 331 -0.05 -3.08 -19.16
CA LEU A 331 -1.33 -3.47 -18.52
C LEU A 331 -2.02 -4.57 -19.34
N LEU A 332 -1.83 -4.52 -20.71
CA LEU A 332 -2.52 -5.55 -21.53
C LEU A 332 -1.92 -6.92 -21.28
N PRO A 333 -0.54 -7.11 -21.38
CA PRO A 333 0.01 -8.44 -21.09
C PRO A 333 -0.29 -8.87 -19.65
N ALA A 334 -0.27 -8.00 -18.60
CA ALA A 334 -0.59 -8.36 -17.21
C ALA A 334 -2.05 -8.82 -17.08
N ALA A 335 -2.95 -8.12 -17.78
CA ALA A 335 -4.38 -8.52 -17.69
C ALA A 335 -4.61 -9.88 -18.35
N LEU A 336 -3.90 -10.17 -19.45
CA LEU A 336 -4.08 -11.46 -20.16
C LEU A 336 -3.53 -12.61 -19.32
N GLN A 337 -2.67 -12.35 -18.35
CA GLN A 337 -2.14 -13.39 -17.45
C GLN A 337 -3.01 -13.51 -16.20
N GLY A 338 -4.05 -12.53 -16.12
CA GLY A 338 -5.00 -12.66 -14.98
C GLY A 338 -4.60 -11.75 -13.83
N ILE A 339 -3.65 -10.85 -14.00
CA ILE A 339 -3.22 -9.91 -12.95
C ILE A 339 -4.18 -8.70 -12.95
N ASN A 340 -4.52 -8.29 -11.60
CA ASN A 340 -5.46 -7.17 -11.44
C ASN A 340 -4.77 -5.82 -11.72
N ILE A 341 -4.95 -5.33 -12.88
CA ILE A 341 -4.16 -4.14 -13.32
C ILE A 341 -4.74 -2.88 -12.67
N ARG A 342 -5.99 -2.91 -12.22
CA ARG A 342 -6.56 -1.75 -11.50
C ARG A 342 -5.91 -1.59 -10.12
N GLU A 343 -5.57 -2.72 -9.34
CA GLU A 343 -4.87 -2.62 -8.04
C GLU A 343 -3.41 -2.16 -8.23
N MET A 344 -2.89 -2.58 -9.42
CA MET A 344 -1.53 -2.07 -9.72
C MET A 344 -1.55 -0.54 -9.88
N LEU A 345 -2.50 -0.01 -10.54
CA LEU A 345 -2.60 1.45 -10.73
C LEU A 345 -2.95 2.15 -9.42
N ALA A 346 -3.74 1.51 -8.55
CA ALA A 346 -4.10 2.10 -7.24
C ALA A 346 -2.87 2.17 -6.32
N GLY A 347 -2.05 1.13 -6.24
CA GLY A 347 -0.83 1.12 -5.41
C GLY A 347 0.15 2.22 -5.86
N ALA A 348 0.26 2.37 -7.19
CA ALA A 348 1.15 3.44 -7.71
C ALA A 348 0.62 4.83 -7.36
N LYS A 349 -0.64 4.96 -7.37
CA LYS A 349 -1.24 6.26 -6.98
C LYS A 349 -0.99 6.56 -5.49
N LEU A 350 -1.12 5.62 -4.56
CA LEU A 350 -0.91 5.82 -3.11
C LEU A 350 0.54 6.24 -2.82
N MET A 351 1.50 5.67 -3.47
CA MET A 351 2.93 6.01 -3.24
C MET A 351 3.24 7.40 -3.77
N ASP A 352 2.51 7.73 -4.80
CA ASP A 352 2.65 9.14 -5.22
C ASP A 352 2.21 10.11 -4.12
N GLU A 353 1.27 9.71 -3.33
CA GLU A 353 0.76 10.58 -2.25
C GLU A 353 1.64 10.55 -1.01
N ALA A 354 2.32 9.45 -0.63
CA ALA A 354 3.15 9.22 0.58
C ALA A 354 4.49 9.92 0.44
N ASN A 355 5.11 10.18 -0.32
CA ASN A 355 6.39 10.89 -0.47
C ASN A 355 6.19 12.40 -0.39
N ARG A 356 5.08 12.65 0.68
CA ARG A 356 4.79 14.10 0.78
C ARG A 356 4.91 14.52 2.25
N SER A 357 6.08 13.56 4.02
CA SER A 357 6.23 14.35 5.26
C SER A 357 7.07 13.56 6.28
N THR A 358 7.97 14.24 8.44
CA THR A 358 9.33 14.26 9.06
C THR A 358 9.18 14.27 10.59
N VAL A 359 9.25 13.10 11.94
CA VAL A 359 9.93 12.49 13.11
C VAL A 359 8.91 11.64 13.87
N ASP A 360 9.80 10.24 14.95
CA ASP A 360 8.93 9.19 15.52
C ASP A 360 9.33 8.92 16.97
N MET A 361 8.32 8.38 18.03
CA MET A 361 8.53 7.82 19.38
C MET A 361 8.59 6.29 19.35
N VAL A 362 9.78 5.65 20.11
CA VAL A 362 9.85 4.18 20.21
C VAL A 362 9.77 3.77 21.69
N VAL A 363 8.81 2.79 22.09
CA VAL A 363 8.63 2.35 23.49
C VAL A 363 9.06 0.89 23.59
N LEU A 364 10.02 0.53 24.73
CA LEU A 364 10.54 -0.86 24.86
C LEU A 364 10.34 -1.36 26.29
N PRO A 365 9.30 -2.09 26.46
CA PRO A 365 9.17 -2.68 27.81
C PRO A 365 9.98 -3.97 27.94
N TYR A 366 10.75 -4.26 29.04
CA TYR A 366 11.52 -5.51 29.26
C TYR A 366 10.80 -6.37 30.30
N LYS A 367 9.57 -6.65 29.92
CA LYS A 367 8.62 -7.54 30.62
C LYS A 367 7.52 -7.97 29.64
N ASP A 368 7.42 -9.30 29.52
CA ASP A 368 6.50 -9.80 28.48
C ASP A 368 5.05 -9.37 28.77
N SER A 369 4.69 -9.33 30.05
CA SER A 369 3.29 -8.96 30.36
C SER A 369 2.96 -7.54 29.89
N LEU A 370 3.92 -6.73 29.52
CA LEU A 370 3.65 -5.36 29.06
C LEU A 370 3.81 -5.28 27.54
N LEU A 371 3.71 -6.35 26.90
CA LEU A 371 3.91 -6.41 25.44
C LEU A 371 2.95 -5.44 24.73
N LEU A 372 1.78 -5.23 25.24
CA LEU A 372 0.78 -4.41 24.50
C LEU A 372 0.89 -2.95 24.92
N PHE A 373 1.70 -2.69 25.81
CA PHE A 373 1.78 -1.32 26.35
C PHE A 373 2.17 -0.36 25.22
N SER A 374 3.12 -0.64 24.26
CA SER A 374 3.48 0.24 23.13
C SER A 374 2.29 0.43 22.18
N ARG A 375 1.47 -0.64 22.05
CA ARG A 375 0.25 -0.49 21.20
C ARG A 375 -0.76 0.43 21.87
N TYR A 376 -0.82 0.24 23.16
CA TYR A 376 -1.70 1.17 23.89
C TYR A 376 -1.25 2.62 23.70
N LEU A 377 0.08 2.90 23.72
CA LEU A 377 0.56 4.29 23.59
C LEU A 377 0.40 4.79 22.15
N GLN A 378 0.41 3.84 21.20
CA GLN A 378 0.12 4.29 19.83
C GLN A 378 -1.23 4.99 19.75
N GLN A 379 -2.14 4.35 20.28
CA GLN A 379 -3.47 5.01 20.25
C GLN A 379 -3.48 6.27 21.12
N LEU A 380 -2.98 6.16 22.35
CA LEU A 380 -3.04 7.32 23.26
C LEU A 380 -2.30 8.53 22.65
N VAL A 381 -1.09 8.31 22.07
CA VAL A 381 -0.25 9.44 21.61
C VAL A 381 -0.69 9.86 20.20
N MET A 382 -0.82 8.90 19.34
CA MET A 382 -1.07 9.26 17.92
C MET A 382 -2.50 9.80 17.75
N GLU A 383 -3.47 9.15 18.34
CA GLU A 383 -4.87 9.66 18.25
C GLU A 383 -5.02 11.00 19.00
N SER A 384 -4.21 11.21 20.07
CA SER A 384 -4.32 12.44 20.87
C SER A 384 -3.55 13.60 20.21
N LEU A 385 -2.42 13.36 19.54
CA LEU A 385 -1.58 14.49 19.11
C LEU A 385 -1.70 14.67 17.60
N GLY A 386 -2.13 13.66 16.92
CA GLY A 386 -2.34 13.81 15.45
C GLY A 386 -3.50 14.75 15.13
N LYS A 387 -3.09 16.00 15.09
CA LYS A 387 -4.20 16.93 14.83
C LYS A 387 -3.83 17.88 13.68
N GLU A 388 -4.95 18.07 13.01
CA GLU A 388 -4.80 18.95 11.83
C GLU A 388 -4.86 20.43 12.25
N PHE A 389 -5.58 20.81 13.27
CA PHE A 389 -5.69 22.23 13.65
C PHE A 389 -5.29 22.40 15.12
N ASP A 390 -4.73 23.56 15.46
CA ASP A 390 -4.51 23.85 16.89
C ASP A 390 -5.75 24.50 17.49
N LEU A 391 -5.74 24.99 18.83
CA LEU A 391 -6.95 25.41 19.56
C LEU A 391 -7.37 26.81 19.09
N ASP A 392 -6.53 27.44 18.37
CA ASP A 392 -6.91 28.77 17.85
C ASP A 392 -7.49 28.66 16.44
N GLY A 393 -7.60 27.37 15.98
CA GLY A 393 -8.23 27.17 14.66
C GLY A 393 -7.21 27.25 13.53
N ASN A 394 -5.83 27.38 13.86
CA ASN A 394 -4.80 27.37 12.79
C ASN A 394 -4.38 25.94 12.41
N ARG A 395 -4.19 25.82 11.20
CA ARG A 395 -3.77 24.47 10.72
C ARG A 395 -2.31 24.21 11.10
N VAL A 396 -2.01 23.10 11.83
CA VAL A 396 -0.63 22.89 12.35
C VAL A 396 -0.18 21.47 12.02
N ASN A 397 -1.04 20.62 11.64
CA ASN A 397 -0.71 19.22 11.26
C ASN A 397 0.30 18.58 12.20
N GLN A 398 -0.06 18.52 13.37
CA GLN A 398 0.82 17.99 14.43
C GLN A 398 0.68 16.46 14.53
N GLY A 399 1.84 15.80 14.83
CA GLY A 399 1.74 14.34 15.02
C GLY A 399 3.07 13.76 15.50
N LEU A 400 2.92 12.70 16.21
CA LEU A 400 4.11 11.97 16.69
C LEU A 400 3.83 10.46 16.57
N SER A 401 4.65 9.88 15.68
CA SER A 401 4.43 8.43 15.49
C SER A 401 5.10 7.62 16.61
N VAL A 402 4.34 6.62 17.06
CA VAL A 402 4.86 5.78 18.16
C VAL A 402 5.08 4.36 17.61
N TYR A 403 6.28 3.81 17.87
CA TYR A 403 6.62 2.41 17.53
C TYR A 403 7.08 1.64 18.77
N GLY A 404 6.98 0.36 18.74
CA GLY A 404 7.57 -0.35 19.89
C GLY A 404 6.94 -1.72 20.06
N ASN A 405 7.70 -2.75 20.73
CA ASN A 405 7.24 -4.13 21.03
C ASN A 405 7.69 -4.53 22.44
N LYS A 406 8.82 -5.42 22.63
CA LYS A 406 9.31 -5.75 23.99
C LYS A 406 10.78 -6.14 23.94
N GLY A 407 11.51 -5.92 24.84
CA GLY A 407 12.86 -6.48 25.02
C GLY A 407 12.83 -7.87 25.67
N SER A 408 13.82 -8.62 25.18
CA SER A 408 15.02 -8.41 24.34
C SER A 408 14.71 -8.77 22.88
N THR A 409 13.38 -9.20 22.66
CA THR A 409 13.02 -9.60 21.26
C THR A 409 13.42 -8.50 20.26
N ASP A 410 13.33 -7.29 20.69
CA ASP A 410 13.52 -6.20 19.70
C ASP A 410 15.01 -5.92 19.49
N GLN A 411 15.84 -6.47 20.43
CA GLN A 411 17.31 -6.43 20.17
C GLN A 411 17.66 -7.20 18.89
N HIS A 412 16.80 -8.06 18.43
CA HIS A 412 17.06 -8.85 17.21
C HIS A 412 16.13 -8.39 16.08
N ALA A 413 15.52 -7.35 16.22
CA ALA A 413 14.62 -6.84 15.16
C ALA A 413 15.05 -5.43 14.77
N TYR A 414 14.61 -4.41 15.52
CA TYR A 414 14.87 -3.10 14.90
C TYR A 414 15.74 -2.25 15.83
N ILE A 415 16.36 -3.01 17.00
CA ILE A 415 17.25 -2.25 17.92
C ILE A 415 18.52 -1.87 17.16
N GLN A 416 18.81 -2.65 15.83
CA GLN A 416 19.92 -2.22 14.97
C GLN A 416 19.64 -0.84 14.33
N GLN A 417 18.28 -0.64 13.91
CA GLN A 417 17.86 0.70 13.37
C GLN A 417 17.97 1.77 14.45
N LEU A 418 17.66 1.37 15.82
CA LEU A 418 17.63 2.38 16.86
C LEU A 418 19.06 2.73 17.28
N ARG A 419 19.93 1.66 17.04
CA ARG A 419 21.32 1.95 17.45
C ARG A 419 22.10 2.61 16.30
N ASP A 420 21.98 2.13 14.86
CA ASP A 420 22.93 2.59 13.79
C ASP A 420 22.18 3.38 12.72
N GLY A 421 20.80 3.41 12.69
CA GLY A 421 19.96 3.95 11.63
C GLY A 421 19.62 5.44 11.88
N VAL A 422 18.74 6.05 11.01
CA VAL A 422 18.39 7.46 11.05
C VAL A 422 17.90 7.87 12.45
N HIS A 423 18.40 8.87 12.95
CA HIS A 423 18.08 9.33 14.30
C HIS A 423 16.86 10.23 14.32
N ASN A 424 15.70 9.77 13.90
CA ASN A 424 14.43 10.50 13.86
C ASN A 424 13.44 9.93 14.89
N PHE A 425 14.08 9.52 16.09
CA PHE A 425 13.21 8.90 17.11
C PHE A 425 13.81 9.12 18.50
N PHE A 426 13.01 8.98 19.59
CA PHE A 426 13.54 8.76 20.96
C PHE A 426 12.90 7.51 21.57
N VAL A 427 13.84 6.88 22.58
CA VAL A 427 13.36 5.57 23.09
C VAL A 427 12.94 5.74 24.56
N THR A 428 11.90 5.05 24.94
CA THR A 428 11.52 4.95 26.36
C THR A 428 11.56 3.49 26.81
N PHE A 429 12.52 3.14 27.88
CA PHE A 429 12.55 1.79 28.46
C PHE A 429 11.59 1.69 29.66
N ILE A 430 10.90 0.55 29.59
CA ILE A 430 10.13 0.26 30.83
C ILE A 430 10.80 -0.91 31.57
N GLU A 431 11.36 -0.58 32.76
CA GLU A 431 12.08 -1.59 33.56
C GLU A 431 11.24 -2.07 34.75
N VAL A 432 11.22 -3.52 34.89
CA VAL A 432 10.50 -4.09 36.06
C VAL A 432 11.50 -4.83 36.94
N LEU A 433 11.43 -4.53 38.20
CA LEU A 433 12.51 -5.00 39.10
C LEU A 433 12.25 -6.44 39.55
N ARG A 434 10.98 -6.75 39.74
CA ARG A 434 10.71 -8.12 40.22
C ARG A 434 10.36 -9.02 39.02
N ASP A 435 11.16 -10.18 38.89
CA ASP A 435 11.02 -11.03 37.68
C ASP A 435 9.87 -12.03 37.84
N ARG A 436 9.75 -12.65 39.19
CA ARG A 436 8.70 -13.62 39.53
C ARG A 436 8.23 -13.41 40.98
N PRO A 437 7.07 -14.08 41.25
CA PRO A 437 6.67 -14.02 42.66
C PRO A 437 7.70 -14.72 43.58
N PRO A 438 7.73 -14.29 44.84
CA PRO A 438 8.72 -14.87 45.76
C PRO A 438 8.58 -16.40 45.87
N GLY A 439 9.81 -17.15 45.82
CA GLY A 439 9.80 -18.61 46.06
C GLY A 439 9.83 -19.40 44.74
N HIS A 440 9.94 -18.64 43.64
CA HIS A 440 9.89 -19.32 42.33
C HIS A 440 11.14 -18.97 41.52
N ASP A 441 12.34 -18.75 42.25
CA ASP A 441 13.57 -18.37 41.52
C ASP A 441 14.36 -19.63 41.14
N TRP A 442 14.25 -19.92 39.89
CA TRP A 442 15.03 -21.07 39.41
C TRP A 442 16.36 -20.58 38.82
N GLU A 443 17.44 -21.19 39.30
CA GLU A 443 18.75 -20.76 38.77
C GLU A 443 19.10 -21.56 37.50
N LEU A 444 19.38 -20.83 36.54
CA LEU A 444 19.79 -21.48 35.28
C LEU A 444 21.23 -21.97 35.36
N GLU A 445 22.09 -21.12 36.15
CA GLU A 445 23.48 -21.46 36.55
C GLU A 445 23.78 -20.84 37.92
N PRO A 446 24.95 -21.47 38.51
CA PRO A 446 25.21 -21.00 39.88
C PRO A 446 25.21 -19.47 39.98
N GLY A 447 24.12 -18.97 40.65
CA GLY A 447 24.09 -17.51 40.99
C GLY A 447 23.36 -16.70 39.92
N VAL A 448 22.86 -17.37 38.80
CA VAL A 448 22.24 -16.57 37.72
C VAL A 448 20.85 -17.14 37.40
N THR A 449 19.85 -16.14 37.32
CA THR A 449 18.49 -16.54 36.90
C THR A 449 18.19 -15.94 35.51
N CYS A 450 17.16 -16.45 34.89
CA CYS A 450 16.74 -15.85 33.60
C CYS A 450 16.44 -14.36 33.76
N GLY A 451 15.81 -13.96 34.91
CA GLY A 451 15.60 -12.52 35.22
C GLY A 451 16.92 -11.73 35.21
N ASP A 452 18.02 -12.35 35.68
CA ASP A 452 19.32 -11.65 35.66
C ASP A 452 19.80 -11.43 34.21
N TYR A 453 19.54 -12.38 33.27
CA TYR A 453 19.88 -12.16 31.85
C TYR A 453 19.03 -11.04 31.25
N LEU A 454 17.74 -11.06 31.59
CA LEU A 454 16.86 -9.99 31.06
C LEU A 454 17.31 -8.62 31.57
N PHE A 455 17.58 -8.51 32.83
CA PHE A 455 18.12 -7.25 33.38
C PHE A 455 19.43 -6.87 32.66
N GLY A 456 20.37 -7.88 32.53
CA GLY A 456 21.61 -7.62 31.78
C GLY A 456 21.32 -7.14 30.34
N MET A 457 20.34 -7.66 29.66
CA MET A 457 20.05 -7.26 28.26
C MET A 457 19.46 -5.84 28.22
N LEU A 458 18.55 -5.53 29.17
CA LEU A 458 18.03 -4.14 29.22
C LEU A 458 19.16 -3.14 29.42
N GLN A 459 19.99 -3.46 30.47
CA GLN A 459 21.05 -2.46 30.75
C GLN A 459 22.09 -2.44 29.63
N GLY A 460 22.28 -3.66 29.05
CA GLY A 460 23.19 -3.72 27.88
C GLY A 460 22.67 -2.88 26.70
N THR A 461 21.38 -3.00 26.47
CA THR A 461 20.79 -2.25 25.34
C THR A 461 20.82 -0.74 25.62
N ARG A 462 20.52 -0.45 26.82
CA ARG A 462 20.54 0.98 27.19
C ARG A 462 21.96 1.54 27.06
N SER A 463 22.96 0.83 27.57
CA SER A 463 24.36 1.29 27.49
C SER A 463 24.83 1.35 26.03
N ALA A 464 24.24 0.32 25.26
CA ALA A 464 24.65 0.30 23.84
C ALA A 464 24.07 1.51 23.09
N LEU A 465 22.79 1.85 23.50
CA LEU A 465 22.17 3.01 22.81
C LEU A 465 22.84 4.30 23.28
N TYR A 466 23.23 4.34 24.55
CA TYR A 466 23.85 5.57 25.06
C TYR A 466 25.26 5.75 24.48
N SER A 467 25.99 4.57 24.36
CA SER A 467 27.35 4.68 23.79
C SER A 467 27.30 5.15 22.34
N ASN A 468 25.93 5.09 21.70
CA ASN A 468 25.78 5.56 20.30
C ASN A 468 25.00 6.88 20.25
N ASP A 469 25.12 7.70 21.31
CA ASP A 469 24.51 9.05 21.46
C ASP A 469 23.00 8.99 21.23
N ARG A 470 22.33 7.86 21.53
CA ARG A 470 20.86 7.74 21.45
C ARG A 470 20.26 8.01 22.83
N GLU A 471 19.31 9.06 22.75
CA GLU A 471 18.71 9.42 24.07
C GLU A 471 17.59 8.45 24.42
N SER A 472 17.57 8.08 25.68
CA SER A 472 16.44 7.22 26.07
C SER A 472 15.93 7.64 27.45
N ILE A 473 14.78 7.34 27.61
CA ILE A 473 14.15 7.49 28.94
C ILE A 473 13.90 6.11 29.55
N THR A 474 14.24 6.05 30.96
CA THR A 474 13.88 4.77 31.61
C THR A 474 12.81 5.02 32.68
N VAL A 475 11.73 4.25 32.47
CA VAL A 475 10.68 4.23 33.52
C VAL A 475 10.73 2.90 34.26
N THR A 476 10.95 2.98 35.59
CA THR A 476 11.14 1.73 36.34
C THR A 476 9.96 1.54 37.30
N VAL A 477 9.44 0.21 37.29
CA VAL A 477 8.45 -0.16 38.32
C VAL A 477 8.91 -1.42 39.06
N GLN A 478 8.42 -1.47 40.31
CA GLN A 478 8.87 -2.58 41.19
C GLN A 478 8.33 -3.93 40.69
N GLU A 479 7.16 -4.10 40.34
CA GLU A 479 6.48 -5.30 39.81
C GLU A 479 5.28 -4.88 38.95
N VAL A 480 4.97 -5.76 38.05
CA VAL A 480 3.76 -5.43 37.25
C VAL A 480 2.52 -5.85 38.04
N THR A 481 1.91 -4.85 38.71
CA THR A 481 0.66 -5.02 39.46
C THR A 481 -0.41 -4.06 38.93
N PRO A 482 -1.60 -4.39 39.25
CA PRO A 482 -2.64 -3.43 38.83
C PRO A 482 -2.24 -1.99 39.18
N ARG A 483 -1.78 -1.79 40.39
CA ARG A 483 -1.37 -0.43 40.82
C ARG A 483 -0.29 0.15 39.90
N SER A 484 0.80 -0.53 39.55
CA SER A 484 1.91 -0.01 38.72
C SER A 484 1.48 0.16 37.26
N VAL A 485 0.68 -0.70 36.82
CA VAL A 485 0.18 -0.49 35.44
C VAL A 485 -0.70 0.77 35.41
N GLY A 486 -1.59 0.93 36.41
CA GLY A 486 -2.38 2.18 36.49
C GLY A 486 -1.48 3.42 36.50
N ALA A 487 -0.44 3.41 37.21
CA ALA A 487 0.48 4.57 37.27
C ALA A 487 1.15 4.83 35.91
N LEU A 488 1.61 3.81 35.19
CA LEU A 488 2.21 3.96 33.84
C LEU A 488 1.21 4.57 32.85
N ILE A 489 0.08 4.09 32.93
CA ILE A 489 -0.95 4.67 32.03
C ILE A 489 -1.11 6.16 32.34
N ALA A 490 -1.29 6.48 33.58
CA ALA A 490 -1.55 7.89 33.94
C ALA A 490 -0.35 8.78 33.58
N LEU A 491 0.78 8.28 33.77
CA LEU A 491 1.98 9.05 33.40
C LEU A 491 1.93 9.51 31.94
N TYR A 492 1.73 8.58 31.04
CA TYR A 492 1.78 8.94 29.61
C TYR A 492 0.50 9.70 29.21
N GLU A 493 -0.59 9.48 29.85
CA GLU A 493 -1.76 10.35 29.61
C GLU A 493 -1.42 11.81 29.95
N ARG A 494 -0.75 11.94 31.12
CA ARG A 494 -0.43 13.33 31.52
C ARG A 494 0.61 13.94 30.59
N ALA A 495 1.58 13.12 30.17
CA ALA A 495 2.60 13.60 29.23
C ALA A 495 1.98 14.08 27.91
N VAL A 496 1.17 13.30 27.37
CA VAL A 496 0.47 13.68 26.12
C VAL A 496 -0.32 14.98 26.32
N GLY A 497 -1.03 15.05 27.38
CA GLY A 497 -1.81 16.29 27.66
C GLY A 497 -0.91 17.52 27.77
N ILE A 498 0.15 17.33 28.49
CA ILE A 498 1.06 18.48 28.69
C ILE A 498 1.68 18.87 27.34
N TYR A 499 2.15 17.86 26.58
CA TYR A 499 2.67 18.12 25.22
C TYR A 499 1.64 18.85 24.36
N ALA A 500 0.50 18.34 24.21
CA ALA A 500 -0.58 18.96 23.41
C ALA A 500 -0.80 20.42 23.82
N SER A 501 -0.71 20.65 25.17
CA SER A 501 -0.90 22.04 25.61
C SER A 501 0.23 22.93 25.11
N ILE A 502 1.37 22.34 25.15
CA ILE A 502 2.53 23.14 24.74
C ILE A 502 2.43 23.46 23.24
N VAL A 503 1.93 22.53 22.44
CA VAL A 503 1.93 22.77 20.97
C VAL A 503 0.55 23.29 20.55
N ASN A 504 -0.24 23.64 21.47
CA ASN A 504 -1.53 24.33 21.33
C ASN A 504 -2.52 23.52 20.49
N ILE A 505 -2.68 22.18 20.81
CA ILE A 505 -3.69 21.37 20.07
C ILE A 505 -4.57 20.66 21.11
N ASN A 506 -5.79 20.26 20.64
CA ASN A 506 -6.70 19.53 21.57
C ASN A 506 -6.41 18.02 21.53
N ALA A 507 -5.94 17.49 22.65
CA ALA A 507 -5.47 16.09 22.68
C ALA A 507 -6.65 15.15 23.02
N TYR A 508 -7.88 15.68 23.19
CA TYR A 508 -8.90 14.82 23.84
C TYR A 508 -10.09 14.61 22.90
N HIS A 509 -9.94 15.16 21.72
CA HIS A 509 -11.01 14.81 20.76
C HIS A 509 -10.43 14.03 19.58
N GLN A 510 -11.40 13.37 18.89
CA GLN A 510 -10.91 12.50 17.78
C GLN A 510 -11.80 12.71 16.56
N PRO A 511 -11.74 13.77 16.04
CA PRO A 511 -12.69 14.09 14.96
C PRO A 511 -12.40 13.27 13.70
N GLY A 512 -11.18 12.74 13.66
CA GLY A 512 -10.78 12.02 12.43
C GLY A 512 -11.49 10.67 12.32
N VAL A 513 -12.07 10.11 13.39
CA VAL A 513 -12.68 8.75 13.36
C VAL A 513 -14.17 8.85 13.02
N GLU A 514 -14.78 9.98 13.16
CA GLU A 514 -16.22 10.15 12.93
C GLU A 514 -16.54 10.17 11.43
N ALA A 515 -15.61 10.62 10.79
CA ALA A 515 -15.86 10.61 9.33
C ALA A 515 -15.79 9.19 8.76
N GLY A 516 -14.87 8.44 9.35
CA GLY A 516 -14.80 7.05 8.89
C GLY A 516 -16.05 6.23 9.27
N LYS A 517 -16.66 6.46 10.41
CA LYS A 517 -17.87 5.73 10.87
C LYS A 517 -19.10 6.13 10.04
N LYS A 518 -19.26 7.25 9.76
CA LYS A 518 -20.42 7.66 8.96
C LYS A 518 -20.32 7.11 7.53
N ALA A 519 -19.02 7.10 7.12
CA ALA A 519 -18.89 6.58 5.74
C ALA A 519 -19.12 5.08 5.68
N ALA A 520 -18.73 4.47 6.72
CA ALA A 520 -19.00 3.02 6.75
C ALA A 520 -20.51 2.73 6.89
N GLY A 521 -21.22 3.45 7.69
CA GLY A 521 -22.68 3.30 7.81
C GLY A 521 -23.41 3.45 6.47
N GLU A 522 -23.05 4.22 5.70
CA GLU A 522 -23.72 4.42 4.40
C GLU A 522 -23.45 3.25 3.45
N VAL A 523 -22.19 2.74 3.69
CA VAL A 523 -21.93 1.58 2.81
C VAL A 523 -22.78 0.38 3.27
N LEU A 524 -22.98 0.28 4.48
CA LEU A 524 -23.79 -0.85 4.98
C LEU A 524 -25.27 -0.67 4.60
N ALA A 525 -25.84 0.44 4.65
CA ALA A 525 -27.23 0.68 4.22
C ALA A 525 -27.41 0.38 2.73
N LEU A 526 -26.37 0.60 2.07
CA LEU A 526 -26.45 0.30 0.63
C LEU A 526 -26.31 -1.20 0.37
N GLN A 527 -25.45 -1.69 1.09
CA GLN A 527 -25.35 -3.15 0.93
C GLN A 527 -26.68 -3.84 1.23
N LYS A 528 -27.47 -3.33 2.15
CA LYS A 528 -28.79 -3.92 2.44
C LYS A 528 -29.75 -3.75 1.26
N ARG A 529 -29.83 -2.80 0.67
CA ARG A 529 -30.72 -2.56 -0.49
C ARG A 529 -30.31 -3.42 -1.69
N VAL A 530 -28.94 -3.51 -1.79
CA VAL A 530 -28.49 -4.38 -2.89
C VAL A 530 -28.90 -5.83 -2.61
N LEU A 531 -28.77 -6.10 -1.49
CA LEU A 531 -29.20 -7.48 -1.17
C LEU A 531 -30.71 -7.65 -1.43
N SER A 532 -31.49 -6.72 -1.11
CA SER A 532 -32.94 -6.80 -1.36
C SER A 532 -33.23 -6.88 -2.87
N VAL A 533 -32.60 -6.27 -3.68
CA VAL A 533 -32.83 -6.27 -5.15
C VAL A 533 -32.35 -7.60 -5.75
N LEU A 534 -31.31 -8.06 -5.22
CA LEU A 534 -30.84 -9.33 -5.83
C LEU A 534 -31.71 -10.50 -5.39
N ASN A 535 -32.14 -10.33 -4.23
CA ASN A 535 -33.07 -11.39 -3.77
C ASN A 535 -34.36 -11.39 -4.62
N ALA A 536 -34.87 -10.27 -4.94
CA ALA A 536 -36.08 -10.17 -5.78
C ALA A 536 -35.82 -10.70 -7.19
N ALA A 537 -34.72 -10.57 -7.70
CA ALA A 537 -34.37 -11.07 -9.05
C ALA A 537 -34.15 -12.59 -9.04
N SER A 538 -33.80 -13.10 -8.00
CA SER A 538 -33.54 -14.55 -7.91
C SER A 538 -34.85 -15.31 -7.73
N CYS A 539 -35.87 -14.70 -7.35
CA CYS A 539 -37.19 -15.33 -7.08
C CYS A 539 -38.03 -15.36 -8.35
N LYS A 540 -37.53 -15.00 -9.42
CA LYS A 540 -38.22 -15.09 -10.72
C LYS A 540 -37.79 -16.35 -11.46
N ASP A 541 -38.88 -17.06 -12.58
CA ASP A 541 -38.56 -18.35 -13.25
C ASP A 541 -38.66 -18.16 -14.78
N PRO A 542 -37.63 -18.26 -15.54
CA PRO A 542 -36.41 -18.73 -14.84
C PRO A 542 -35.64 -17.56 -14.20
N VAL A 543 -34.74 -17.72 -13.13
CA VAL A 543 -34.02 -16.74 -12.27
C VAL A 543 -33.28 -15.73 -13.17
N GLU A 544 -33.44 -14.68 -12.61
CA GLU A 544 -32.97 -13.61 -13.53
C GLU A 544 -31.70 -12.97 -12.96
N PRO A 545 -30.80 -13.25 -13.37
CA PRO A 545 -29.53 -12.70 -12.91
C PRO A 545 -29.31 -11.26 -13.42
N LEU A 546 -28.90 -10.56 -12.43
CA LEU A 546 -28.93 -9.12 -12.74
C LEU A 546 -27.49 -8.59 -12.86
N THR A 547 -27.43 -7.78 -13.65
CA THR A 547 -26.10 -7.13 -13.80
C THR A 547 -25.91 -6.05 -12.74
N LEU A 548 -24.70 -5.58 -12.59
CA LEU A 548 -24.41 -4.58 -11.52
C LEU A 548 -25.15 -3.27 -11.80
N GLU A 549 -25.42 -3.13 -13.08
CA GLU A 549 -26.11 -1.86 -13.45
C GLU A 549 -27.61 -1.96 -13.18
N GLU A 550 -27.82 -3.07 -13.37
CA GLU A 550 -29.26 -3.26 -13.10
C GLU A 550 -29.54 -3.28 -11.58
N VAL A 551 -28.62 -3.86 -10.86
CA VAL A 551 -28.79 -3.86 -9.40
C VAL A 551 -28.67 -2.41 -8.89
N ALA A 552 -27.82 -1.77 -9.40
CA ALA A 552 -27.58 -0.38 -8.99
C ALA A 552 -28.78 0.50 -9.38
N ASP A 553 -29.27 0.22 -10.54
CA ASP A 553 -30.46 0.97 -10.96
C ASP A 553 -31.68 0.60 -10.10
N ARG A 554 -31.64 -0.59 -9.65
CA ARG A 554 -32.84 -1.02 -8.88
C ARG A 554 -32.66 -0.70 -7.40
N CYS A 555 -31.49 -0.45 -7.06
CA CYS A 555 -31.26 0.05 -5.69
C CYS A 555 -31.34 1.57 -5.66
N HIS A 556 -31.46 2.03 -6.94
CA HIS A 556 -31.58 3.48 -7.22
C HIS A 556 -30.31 4.22 -6.81
N SER A 557 -29.30 3.44 -6.83
CA SER A 557 -28.04 4.16 -6.49
C SER A 557 -26.97 3.82 -7.53
N PRO A 558 -27.25 4.23 -8.55
CA PRO A 558 -26.40 3.88 -9.71
C PRO A 558 -25.04 4.55 -9.64
N GLU A 559 -24.83 5.50 -8.65
CA GLU A 559 -23.53 6.19 -8.55
C GLU A 559 -22.60 5.45 -7.58
N GLN A 560 -23.19 4.59 -6.94
CA GLN A 560 -22.34 3.87 -5.96
C GLN A 560 -22.08 2.44 -6.44
N ILE A 561 -22.12 2.28 -7.50
CA ILE A 561 -22.10 1.00 -8.25
C ILE A 561 -20.76 0.30 -8.00
N GLU A 562 -19.43 1.21 -7.72
CA GLU A 562 -18.15 0.55 -7.34
C GLU A 562 -18.25 -0.06 -5.93
N MET A 563 -18.82 0.72 -5.07
CA MET A 563 -19.00 0.19 -3.69
C MET A 563 -20.05 -0.94 -3.68
N ILE A 564 -21.21 -0.97 -4.59
CA ILE A 564 -22.22 -2.06 -4.72
C ILE A 564 -21.53 -3.30 -5.34
N TYR A 565 -20.51 -2.98 -6.10
CA TYR A 565 -19.74 -4.12 -6.63
C TYR A 565 -18.83 -4.69 -5.54
N LYS A 566 -18.03 -3.80 -4.77
CA LYS A 566 -17.17 -4.32 -3.69
C LYS A 566 -18.02 -5.04 -2.62
N ILE A 567 -19.40 -4.58 -2.53
CA ILE A 567 -20.29 -5.24 -1.54
C ILE A 567 -20.75 -6.59 -2.11
N ILE A 568 -21.04 -6.70 -3.37
CA ILE A 568 -21.53 -7.93 -4.04
C ILE A 568 -20.35 -8.89 -4.23
N ALA A 569 -18.99 -8.26 -4.42
CA ALA A 569 -17.81 -9.13 -4.51
C ALA A 569 -17.48 -9.71 -3.12
N HIS A 570 -17.55 -8.83 -2.13
CA HIS A 570 -17.37 -9.29 -0.74
C HIS A 570 -18.45 -10.29 -0.32
N MET A 571 -19.83 -10.10 -0.72
CA MET A 571 -20.93 -11.01 -0.33
C MET A 571 -20.84 -12.32 -1.11
N ALA A 572 -20.40 -12.23 -2.28
CA ALA A 572 -20.26 -13.42 -3.16
C ALA A 572 -19.05 -14.24 -2.73
N ALA A 573 -17.83 -13.63 -2.32
CA ALA A 573 -16.67 -14.39 -1.80
C ALA A 573 -16.99 -15.07 -0.47
N ASN A 574 -18.21 -14.55 0.05
CA ASN A 574 -18.55 -15.22 1.34
C ASN A 574 -19.87 -15.97 1.22
N ASP A 575 -20.17 -16.34 0.03
CA ASP A 575 -21.26 -17.24 -0.43
C ASP A 575 -22.64 -16.69 -0.07
N ARG A 576 -22.81 -15.45 0.06
CA ARG A 576 -24.12 -14.83 0.37
C ARG A 576 -24.74 -14.24 -0.90
N ALA A 577 -24.19 -14.21 -1.90
CA ALA A 577 -24.72 -13.91 -3.25
C ALA A 577 -23.95 -14.74 -4.28
N ILE A 578 -24.73 -15.03 -5.37
CA ILE A 578 -24.12 -15.98 -6.34
C ILE A 578 -23.96 -15.23 -7.68
N ILE A 579 -22.69 -15.33 -8.01
CA ILE A 579 -22.43 -14.66 -9.32
C ILE A 579 -22.64 -15.69 -10.44
N ALA A 580 -23.74 -15.54 -11.05
CA ALA A 580 -24.25 -16.49 -12.06
C ALA A 580 -23.45 -16.39 -13.36
N GLU A 581 -22.86 -15.16 -13.56
CA GLU A 581 -22.00 -14.98 -14.75
C GLU A 581 -20.95 -13.89 -14.45
N GLY A 582 -19.81 -14.26 -14.74
CA GLY A 582 -18.69 -13.31 -14.61
C GLY A 582 -17.90 -13.58 -13.31
N SER A 583 -16.71 -12.79 -12.96
CA SER A 583 -15.92 -13.02 -11.72
C SER A 583 -15.53 -11.67 -11.10
N CYS A 584 -15.12 -11.71 -9.85
CA CYS A 584 -14.93 -10.43 -9.11
C CYS A 584 -13.68 -9.70 -9.61
N GLY A 585 -12.83 -10.51 -10.46
CA GLY A 585 -11.64 -9.86 -11.06
C GLY A 585 -11.99 -9.15 -12.39
N SER A 586 -13.40 -9.38 -12.66
CA SER A 586 -13.86 -8.68 -13.89
C SER A 586 -15.32 -8.23 -13.68
N PRO A 587 -15.55 -7.17 -12.99
CA PRO A 587 -16.78 -6.69 -12.34
C PRO A 587 -17.85 -6.26 -13.36
N ARG A 588 -17.58 -6.18 -14.69
CA ARG A 588 -18.52 -5.68 -15.72
C ARG A 588 -19.29 -6.84 -16.36
N SER A 589 -18.78 -7.91 -16.08
CA SER A 589 -19.45 -9.07 -16.74
C SER A 589 -20.23 -9.89 -15.72
N ILE A 590 -20.46 -9.15 -14.51
CA ILE A 590 -21.00 -9.88 -13.34
C ILE A 590 -22.54 -9.78 -13.39
N LYS A 591 -23.10 -10.93 -13.54
CA LYS A 591 -24.56 -10.98 -13.25
C LYS A 591 -24.82 -11.82 -12.00
N VAL A 592 -25.53 -11.16 -11.23
CA VAL A 592 -25.51 -11.76 -9.87
C VAL A 592 -26.94 -11.85 -9.34
N PHE A 593 -27.13 -12.91 -8.77
CA PHE A 593 -28.40 -12.98 -8.02
C PHE A 593 -28.18 -13.72 -6.70
N LEU A 594 -29.13 -13.81 -6.08
CA LEU A 594 -28.92 -14.50 -4.79
C LEU A 594 -29.18 -16.00 -4.92
N GLY A 595 -28.35 -16.87 -4.49
CA GLY A 595 -28.24 -18.34 -4.67
C GLY A 595 -29.45 -19.09 -4.13
N GLU A 596 -30.46 -18.48 -3.11
CA GLU A 596 -31.77 -19.07 -2.76
C GLU A 596 -32.80 -17.93 -2.59
N CYS A 597 -34.02 -18.32 -3.35
CA CYS A 597 -35.07 -17.29 -3.23
C CYS A 597 -35.74 -17.36 -1.84
N ILE A 598 -35.41 -16.38 -1.05
CA ILE A 598 -35.96 -16.35 0.32
C ILE A 598 -37.31 -15.60 0.29
N VAL A 599 -38.52 -16.33 -0.06
CA VAL A 599 -39.86 -15.76 -0.34
C VAL A 599 -40.62 -15.62 0.98
N GLU A 600 -40.12 -15.24 2.21
CA GLU A 600 -41.11 -14.77 3.21
C GLU A 600 -40.76 -13.33 3.62
N ASP A 601 -41.85 -12.27 3.36
CA ASP A 601 -42.47 -10.95 3.64
C ASP A 601 -41.50 -10.04 4.39
N MET A 602 -40.55 -9.49 3.58
CA MET A 602 -39.83 -8.48 4.40
C MET A 602 -40.50 -7.11 4.26
N TYR A 603 -42.18 -7.07 4.31
CA TYR A 603 -42.81 -5.93 5.01
C TYR A 603 -42.18 -5.70 6.39
N ASP A 604 -41.58 -4.48 6.49
CA ASP A 604 -41.52 -3.33 7.40
C ASP A 604 -40.14 -3.26 8.07
#